data_AF-C6ZQS8-F1
#
_entry.id   AF-C6ZQS8-F1
#
_cell.length_a   1.000
_cell.length_b   1.000
_cell.length_c   1.000
_cell.angle_alpha   90.00
_cell.angle_beta   90.00
_cell.angle_gamma   90.00
#
_symmetry.space_group_name_H-M   'P 1'
#
loop_
_entity.id
_entity.type
_entity.pdbx_description
1 polymer ?
#
loop_
_entity_poly.entity_id
_entity_poly.type
_entity_poly.pdbx_seq_one_letter_code
_entity_poly.pdbx_strand_id
1 'polypeptide(L)'
;GQIWDSAADITEIPEGVPRALFPRNPTLQNALRKYMLYHMKAFHEPATSHYIRSSQMFHTNLLRCPALFLVSKTDPVGTEEANGRVRDSWESNGVKCTFHCWDRSPHVGHFQKHPEEYVDLVFGHIRQLALTRQKQSLRAKL
;
A
#
# COMPACT_ATOMS: atom_id res chain seq x y z
N GLY A 1 14.59 5.02 0.35
CA GLY A 1 13.62 4.11 -0.27
C GLY A 1 12.34 4.20 0.52
N GLN A 2 11.33 3.45 0.10
CA GLN A 2 9.99 3.46 0.68
C GLN A 2 9.60 2.02 1.03
N ILE A 3 8.87 1.83 2.12
CA ILE A 3 8.30 0.52 2.47
C ILE A 3 6.82 0.73 2.72
N TRP A 4 5.99 -0.03 2.02
CA TRP A 4 4.53 0.03 2.07
C TRP A 4 4.01 -1.33 2.50
N ASP A 5 3.37 -1.38 3.67
CA ASP A 5 2.75 -2.57 4.22
C ASP A 5 1.23 -2.43 4.13
N SER A 6 0.60 -3.26 3.29
CA SER A 6 -0.84 -3.31 3.11
C SER A 6 -1.46 -1.93 2.79
N ALA A 7 -0.87 -1.16 1.85
CA ALA A 7 -1.33 0.20 1.62
C ALA A 7 -2.80 0.22 1.16
N ALA A 8 -3.62 0.98 1.89
CA ALA A 8 -5.05 1.13 1.63
C ALA A 8 -5.33 2.44 0.90
N ASP A 9 -6.05 2.35 -0.22
CA ASP A 9 -6.46 3.52 -1.00
C ASP A 9 -7.89 3.94 -0.65
N ILE A 10 -8.20 5.23 -0.81
CA ILE A 10 -9.52 5.80 -0.52
C ILE A 10 -10.66 5.09 -1.28
N THR A 11 -10.35 4.54 -2.45
CA THR A 11 -11.28 3.78 -3.29
C THR A 11 -11.58 2.39 -2.73
N GLU A 12 -10.65 1.79 -1.99
CA GLU A 12 -10.77 0.45 -1.43
C GLU A 12 -11.39 0.47 -0.03
N ILE A 13 -11.24 1.56 0.73
CA ILE A 13 -11.73 1.70 2.10
C ILE A 13 -13.25 1.36 2.23
N PRO A 14 -14.15 1.89 1.39
CA PRO A 14 -15.58 1.56 1.45
C PRO A 14 -15.92 0.10 1.10
N GLU A 15 -15.00 -0.63 0.47
CA GLU A 15 -15.17 -2.05 0.13
C GLU A 15 -14.56 -2.97 1.18
N GLY A 16 -13.32 -2.67 1.57
CA GLY A 16 -12.52 -3.52 2.44
C GLY A 16 -12.93 -3.47 3.89
N VAL A 17 -13.22 -2.28 4.43
CA VAL A 17 -13.61 -2.12 5.84
C VAL A 17 -14.88 -2.90 6.16
N PRO A 18 -15.96 -2.84 5.36
CA PRO A 18 -17.14 -3.66 5.63
C PRO A 18 -16.85 -5.17 5.58
N ARG A 19 -16.04 -5.64 4.63
CA ARG A 19 -15.65 -7.05 4.53
C ARG A 19 -14.83 -7.52 5.73
N ALA A 20 -13.93 -6.66 6.24
CA ALA A 20 -13.11 -6.95 7.40
C ALA A 20 -13.95 -7.03 8.69
N LEU A 21 -14.91 -6.12 8.88
CA LEU A 21 -15.75 -6.08 10.08
C LEU A 21 -16.89 -7.12 10.07
N PHE A 22 -17.46 -7.39 8.90
CA PHE A 22 -18.63 -8.26 8.75
C PHE A 22 -18.40 -9.40 7.75
N PRO A 23 -17.37 -10.25 7.92
CA PRO A 23 -16.91 -11.20 6.90
C PRO A 23 -17.96 -12.23 6.44
N ARG A 24 -19.03 -12.44 7.21
CA ARG A 24 -20.10 -13.40 6.94
C ARG A 24 -21.49 -12.77 6.85
N ASN A 25 -21.59 -11.44 6.80
CA ASN A 25 -22.89 -10.73 6.78
C ASN A 25 -22.96 -9.72 5.62
N PRO A 26 -23.36 -10.16 4.41
CA PRO A 26 -23.45 -9.31 3.22
C PRO A 26 -24.40 -8.12 3.39
N THR A 27 -25.45 -8.26 4.19
CA THR A 27 -26.41 -7.18 4.47
C THR A 27 -25.73 -6.04 5.23
N LEU A 28 -24.99 -6.35 6.30
CA LEU A 28 -24.24 -5.34 7.05
C LEU A 28 -23.06 -4.79 6.25
N GLN A 29 -22.40 -5.61 5.43
CA GLN A 29 -21.37 -5.13 4.50
C GLN A 29 -21.92 -4.03 3.58
N ASN A 30 -23.05 -4.31 2.93
CA ASN A 30 -23.70 -3.37 2.02
C ASN A 30 -24.22 -2.12 2.73
N ALA A 31 -24.78 -2.27 3.94
CA ALA A 31 -25.23 -1.14 4.74
C ALA A 31 -24.07 -0.22 5.11
N LEU A 32 -22.97 -0.77 5.61
CA LEU A 32 -21.79 0.02 5.98
C LEU A 32 -21.12 0.66 4.75
N ARG A 33 -20.98 -0.07 3.64
CA ARG A 33 -20.48 0.49 2.37
C ARG A 33 -21.28 1.73 1.95
N LYS A 34 -22.62 1.63 1.93
CA LYS A 34 -23.50 2.75 1.58
C LYS A 34 -23.32 3.93 2.53
N TYR A 35 -23.24 3.66 3.83
CA TYR A 35 -22.98 4.69 4.84
C TYR A 35 -21.63 5.39 4.61
N MET A 36 -20.56 4.63 4.36
CA MET A 36 -19.22 5.18 4.11
C MET A 36 -19.19 6.06 2.86
N LEU A 37 -19.79 5.60 1.76
CA LEU A 37 -19.90 6.39 0.53
C LEU A 37 -20.71 7.68 0.75
N TYR A 38 -21.82 7.59 1.49
CA TYR A 38 -22.61 8.76 1.87
C TYR A 38 -21.79 9.73 2.72
N HIS A 39 -21.11 9.23 3.76
CA HIS A 39 -20.27 10.02 4.65
C HIS A 39 -19.17 10.74 3.86
N MET A 40 -18.43 10.01 3.02
CA MET A 40 -17.40 10.61 2.18
C MET A 40 -17.95 11.69 1.25
N LYS A 41 -19.15 11.52 0.70
CA LYS A 41 -19.79 12.54 -0.13
C LYS A 41 -20.25 13.77 0.69
N ALA A 42 -20.88 13.54 1.84
CA ALA A 42 -21.40 14.59 2.69
C ALA A 42 -20.28 15.45 3.30
N PHE A 43 -19.14 14.83 3.61
CA PHE A 43 -17.96 15.49 4.18
C PHE A 43 -16.86 15.71 3.14
N HIS A 44 -17.24 15.98 1.87
CA HIS A 44 -16.27 16.14 0.79
C HIS A 44 -15.27 17.27 1.04
N GLU A 45 -15.77 18.49 1.19
CA GLU A 45 -14.93 19.67 1.43
C GLU A 45 -14.09 19.56 2.70
N PRO A 46 -14.64 19.23 3.88
CA PRO A 46 -13.87 19.23 5.11
C PRO A 46 -12.91 18.03 5.27
N ALA A 47 -13.09 16.93 4.53
CA ALA A 47 -12.30 15.71 4.75
C ALA A 47 -11.95 14.96 3.46
N THR A 48 -12.95 14.50 2.69
CA THR A 48 -12.71 13.55 1.60
C THR A 48 -11.83 14.10 0.49
N SER A 49 -11.93 15.40 0.20
CA SER A 49 -11.08 16.11 -0.77
C SER A 49 -9.58 15.94 -0.46
N HIS A 50 -9.21 15.97 0.82
CA HIS A 50 -7.84 15.77 1.28
C HIS A 50 -7.37 14.33 1.09
N TYR A 51 -8.24 13.35 1.34
CA TYR A 51 -7.93 11.94 1.08
C TYR A 51 -7.78 11.65 -0.42
N ILE A 52 -8.65 12.23 -1.27
CA ILE A 52 -8.55 12.10 -2.73
C ILE A 52 -7.22 12.68 -3.22
N ARG A 53 -6.86 13.89 -2.74
CA ARG A 53 -5.59 14.51 -3.11
C ARG A 53 -4.39 13.70 -2.62
N SER A 54 -4.45 13.16 -1.41
CA SER A 54 -3.41 12.27 -0.88
C SER A 54 -3.23 11.01 -1.75
N SER A 55 -4.34 10.37 -2.14
CA SER A 55 -4.35 9.23 -3.05
C SER A 55 -3.72 9.57 -4.41
N GLN A 56 -4.09 10.71 -5.01
CA GLN A 56 -3.48 11.16 -6.27
C GLN A 56 -1.96 11.33 -6.15
N MET A 57 -1.48 11.90 -5.04
CA MET A 57 -0.04 12.05 -4.79
C MET A 57 0.66 10.72 -4.58
N PHE A 58 0.01 9.78 -3.89
CA PHE A 58 0.49 8.40 -3.73
C PHE A 58 0.63 7.71 -5.09
N HIS A 59 -0.39 7.74 -5.95
CA HIS A 59 -0.34 7.12 -7.29
C HIS A 59 0.67 7.79 -8.23
N THR A 60 0.84 9.12 -8.15
CA THR A 60 1.80 9.87 -8.97
C THR A 60 3.25 9.64 -8.52
N ASN A 61 3.46 9.35 -7.23
CA ASN A 61 4.74 9.16 -6.58
C ASN A 61 5.82 10.16 -6.99
N LEU A 62 5.84 11.29 -6.27
CA LEU A 62 6.86 12.33 -6.44
C LEU A 62 8.28 11.84 -6.07
N LEU A 63 8.40 10.73 -5.33
CA LEU A 63 9.68 10.19 -4.90
C LEU A 63 10.25 9.22 -5.94
N ARG A 64 11.37 9.62 -6.58
CA ARG A 64 12.12 8.77 -7.51
C ARG A 64 13.11 7.84 -6.79
N CYS A 65 12.66 7.15 -5.73
CA CYS A 65 13.50 6.25 -4.95
C CYS A 65 12.89 4.85 -4.83
N PRO A 66 13.72 3.78 -4.69
CA PRO A 66 13.20 2.41 -4.69
C PRO A 66 12.17 2.16 -3.60
N ALA A 67 11.18 1.31 -3.89
CA ALA A 67 10.09 0.98 -2.99
C ALA A 67 9.97 -0.54 -2.77
N LEU A 68 9.54 -0.93 -1.57
CA LEU A 68 9.13 -2.29 -1.21
C LEU A 68 7.64 -2.27 -0.90
N PHE A 69 6.87 -3.13 -1.57
CA PHE A 69 5.47 -3.40 -1.28
C PHE A 69 5.35 -4.77 -0.63
N LEU A 70 4.62 -4.81 0.48
CA LEU A 70 4.33 -6.00 1.27
C LEU A 70 2.80 -6.13 1.29
N VAL A 71 2.27 -7.18 0.67
CA VAL A 71 0.82 -7.38 0.47
C VAL A 71 0.39 -8.83 0.65
N SER A 72 -0.92 -9.07 0.61
CA SER A 72 -1.53 -10.39 0.81
C SER A 72 -2.69 -10.63 -0.13
N LYS A 73 -2.77 -11.83 -0.71
CA LYS A 73 -3.92 -12.25 -1.54
C LYS A 73 -5.25 -12.24 -0.78
N THR A 74 -5.20 -12.28 0.56
CA THR A 74 -6.39 -12.29 1.42
C THR A 74 -6.67 -10.98 2.13
N ASP A 75 -5.93 -9.91 1.84
CA ASP A 75 -6.22 -8.59 2.40
C ASP A 75 -7.41 -7.96 1.67
N PRO A 76 -8.55 -7.72 2.36
CA PRO A 76 -9.72 -7.12 1.72
C PRO A 76 -9.61 -5.59 1.60
N VAL A 77 -8.65 -4.94 2.28
CA VAL A 77 -8.49 -3.49 2.37
C VAL A 77 -7.31 -3.00 1.53
N GLY A 78 -6.12 -3.55 1.76
CA GLY A 78 -4.91 -3.29 0.99
C GLY A 78 -4.73 -4.35 -0.10
N THR A 79 -5.68 -4.45 -1.03
CA THR A 79 -5.73 -5.56 -1.98
C THR A 79 -4.46 -5.67 -2.82
N GLU A 80 -4.08 -6.90 -3.17
CA GLU A 80 -2.97 -7.18 -4.10
C GLU A 80 -3.16 -6.41 -5.41
N GLU A 81 -4.38 -6.39 -5.93
CA GLU A 81 -4.70 -5.70 -7.18
C GLU A 81 -4.47 -4.19 -7.08
N ALA A 82 -4.97 -3.53 -6.04
CA ALA A 82 -4.81 -2.09 -5.87
C ALA A 82 -3.33 -1.69 -5.72
N ASN A 83 -2.60 -2.42 -4.88
CA ASN A 83 -1.16 -2.20 -4.71
C ASN A 83 -0.35 -2.53 -5.98
N GLY A 84 -0.79 -3.54 -6.74
CA GLY A 84 -0.22 -3.87 -8.04
C GLY A 84 -0.35 -2.73 -9.05
N ARG A 85 -1.53 -2.08 -9.14
CA ARG A 85 -1.72 -0.90 -10.00
C ARG A 85 -0.80 0.26 -9.62
N VAL A 86 -0.59 0.49 -8.32
CA VAL A 86 0.35 1.51 -7.81
C VAL A 86 1.77 1.16 -8.23
N ARG A 87 2.21 -0.08 -7.98
CA ARG A 87 3.53 -0.57 -8.42
C ARG A 87 3.73 -0.34 -9.91
N ASP A 88 2.78 -0.76 -10.74
CA ASP A 88 2.90 -0.67 -12.20
C ASP A 88 3.02 0.79 -12.67
N SER A 89 2.20 1.69 -12.10
CA SER A 89 2.31 3.13 -12.32
C SER A 89 3.71 3.65 -11.96
N TRP A 90 4.26 3.24 -10.81
CA TRP A 90 5.55 3.69 -10.33
C TRP A 90 6.71 3.15 -11.17
N GLU A 91 6.64 1.89 -11.57
CA GLU A 91 7.63 1.24 -12.43
C GLU A 91 7.66 1.87 -13.84
N SER A 92 6.50 2.18 -14.42
CA SER A 92 6.42 2.94 -15.69
C SER A 92 7.06 4.33 -15.59
N ASN A 93 7.14 4.86 -14.37
CA ASN A 93 7.74 6.13 -13.99
C ASN A 93 9.21 5.98 -13.56
N GLY A 94 9.84 4.84 -13.83
CA GLY A 94 11.26 4.60 -13.56
C GLY A 94 11.60 4.39 -12.08
N VAL A 95 10.59 4.11 -11.23
CA VAL A 95 10.81 3.77 -9.83
C VAL A 95 11.01 2.26 -9.72
N LYS A 96 12.13 1.84 -9.11
CA LYS A 96 12.37 0.41 -8.86
C LYS A 96 11.49 -0.08 -7.71
N CYS A 97 10.57 -0.99 -7.98
CA CYS A 97 9.72 -1.60 -6.97
C CYS A 97 10.12 -3.07 -6.72
N THR A 98 10.08 -3.48 -5.47
CA THR A 98 10.03 -4.89 -5.05
C THR A 98 8.63 -5.14 -4.54
N PHE A 99 7.98 -6.21 -5.00
CA PHE A 99 6.60 -6.52 -4.64
C PHE A 99 6.52 -7.94 -4.09
N HIS A 100 6.23 -8.07 -2.79
CA HIS A 100 6.07 -9.34 -2.12
C HIS A 100 4.62 -9.56 -1.73
N CYS A 101 4.07 -10.70 -2.14
CA CYS A 101 2.67 -11.06 -1.91
C CYS A 101 2.56 -12.41 -1.21
N TRP A 102 2.12 -12.42 0.05
CA TRP A 102 1.81 -13.66 0.75
C TRP A 102 0.48 -14.24 0.29
N ASP A 103 0.38 -15.58 0.23
CA ASP A 103 -0.90 -16.24 -0.03
C ASP A 103 -1.96 -15.92 1.03
N ARG A 104 -1.53 -15.72 2.28
CA ARG A 104 -2.43 -15.38 3.37
C ARG A 104 -1.70 -14.63 4.47
N SER A 105 -2.18 -13.45 4.79
CA SER A 105 -1.92 -12.70 6.03
C SER A 105 -3.01 -11.66 6.24
N PRO A 106 -3.31 -11.27 7.49
CA PRO A 106 -4.26 -10.18 7.77
C PRO A 106 -3.73 -8.85 7.23
N HIS A 107 -4.66 -7.93 6.94
CA HIS A 107 -4.34 -6.52 6.67
C HIS A 107 -3.45 -5.97 7.80
N VAL A 108 -2.31 -5.35 7.44
CA VAL A 108 -1.27 -4.82 8.35
C VAL A 108 -0.77 -5.83 9.41
N GLY A 109 -0.99 -7.12 9.16
CA GLY A 109 -0.67 -8.24 10.06
C GLY A 109 0.48 -9.11 9.55
N HIS A 110 1.25 -8.60 8.59
CA HIS A 110 2.23 -9.38 7.84
C HIS A 110 3.42 -9.78 8.73
N PHE A 111 3.97 -8.83 9.50
CA PHE A 111 5.05 -9.10 10.44
C PHE A 111 4.65 -10.11 11.53
N GLN A 112 3.46 -9.97 12.10
CA GLN A 112 2.97 -10.87 13.14
C GLN A 112 2.82 -12.30 12.62
N LYS A 113 2.46 -12.47 11.35
CA LYS A 113 2.23 -13.78 10.75
C LYS A 113 3.50 -14.42 10.19
N HIS A 114 4.37 -13.62 9.57
CA HIS A 114 5.57 -14.08 8.84
C HIS A 114 6.81 -13.30 9.31
N PRO A 115 7.17 -13.37 10.60
CA PRO A 115 8.15 -12.45 11.20
C PRO A 115 9.54 -12.55 10.57
N GLU A 116 10.03 -13.77 10.34
CA GLU A 116 11.36 -14.02 9.77
C GLU A 116 11.45 -13.47 8.34
N GLU A 117 10.52 -13.90 7.47
CA GLU A 117 10.47 -13.47 6.07
C GLU A 117 10.25 -11.95 5.94
N TYR A 118 9.35 -11.38 6.76
CA TYR A 118 9.10 -9.94 6.77
C TYR A 118 10.37 -9.15 7.13
N VAL A 119 11.08 -9.58 8.17
CA VAL A 119 12.35 -8.96 8.61
C VAL A 119 13.39 -9.07 7.49
N ASP A 120 13.53 -10.22 6.85
CA ASP A 120 14.47 -10.43 5.75
C ASP A 120 14.18 -9.52 4.55
N LEU A 121 12.91 -9.35 4.19
CA LEU A 121 12.49 -8.43 3.12
C LEU A 121 12.83 -6.98 3.46
N VAL A 122 12.50 -6.53 4.67
CA VAL A 122 12.74 -5.16 5.12
C VAL A 122 14.23 -4.84 5.21
N PHE A 123 15.01 -5.67 5.91
CA PHE A 123 16.46 -5.45 6.04
C PHE A 123 17.20 -5.72 4.73
N GLY A 124 16.70 -6.62 3.89
CA GLY A 124 17.16 -6.79 2.51
C GLY A 124 17.03 -5.49 1.71
N HIS A 125 15.85 -4.86 1.74
CA HIS A 125 15.62 -3.58 1.08
C HIS A 125 16.53 -2.47 1.61
N ILE A 126 16.65 -2.33 2.93
CA ILE A 126 17.51 -1.31 3.55
C ILE A 126 18.99 -1.49 3.14
N ARG A 127 19.50 -2.73 3.15
CA ARG A 127 20.87 -3.03 2.71
C ARG A 127 21.10 -2.64 1.24
N GLN A 128 20.15 -2.95 0.35
CA GLN A 128 20.23 -2.56 -1.06
C GLN A 128 20.29 -1.04 -1.24
N LEU A 129 19.54 -0.28 -0.45
CA LEU A 129 19.59 1.18 -0.49
C LEU A 129 20.96 1.72 -0.05
N ALA A 130 21.52 1.19 1.04
CA ALA A 130 22.83 1.60 1.55
C ALA A 130 23.95 1.38 0.51
N LEU A 131 23.96 0.21 -0.13
CA LEU A 131 24.91 -0.11 -1.20
C LEU A 131 24.76 0.82 -2.41
N THR A 132 23.53 1.17 -2.78
CA THR A 132 23.26 2.10 -3.88
C THR A 132 23.82 3.49 -3.59
N ARG A 133 23.62 3.99 -2.36
CA ARG A 133 24.17 5.29 -1.92
C ARG A 133 25.70 5.31 -1.93
N GLN A 134 26.35 4.24 -1.48
CA GLN A 134 27.81 4.14 -1.50
C GLN A 134 28.37 4.19 -2.93
N LYS A 135 27.77 3.45 -3.87
CA LYS A 135 28.16 3.48 -5.29
C LYS A 135 28.01 4.88 -5.90
N GLN A 136 26.93 5.59 -5.59
CA GLN A 136 26.72 6.96 -6.05
C GLN A 136 27.78 7.92 -5.48
N SER A 137 28.11 7.80 -4.19
CA SER A 137 29.17 8.62 -3.57
C SER A 137 30.54 8.37 -4.19
N LEU A 138 30.88 7.12 -4.52
CA LEU A 138 32.14 6.79 -5.19
C LEU A 138 32.19 7.36 -6.61
N ARG A 139 31.09 7.28 -7.38
CA ARG A 139 31.01 7.88 -8.72
C ARG A 139 31.12 9.40 -8.72
N ALA A 140 30.59 10.07 -7.70
CA ALA A 140 30.65 11.53 -7.60
C ALA A 140 32.05 12.07 -7.20
N LYS A 141 32.97 11.18 -6.79
CA LYS A 141 34.35 11.53 -6.42
C LYS A 141 35.36 11.28 -7.54
N LEU A 142 34.93 10.66 -8.65
CA LEU A 142 35.70 10.45 -9.88
C LEU A 142 35.33 11.51 -10.90
#